data_AF-A0A517S7Z2-F1
#
_entry.id   AF-A0A517S7Z2-F1
#
_cell.length_a   1.000
_cell.length_b   1.000
_cell.length_c   1.000
_cell.angle_alpha   90.00
_cell.angle_beta   90.00
_cell.angle_gamma   90.00
#
_symmetry.space_group_name_H-M   'P 1'
#
loop_
_entity.id
_entity.type
_entity.pdbx_description
1 polymer ?
#
loop_
_entity_poly.entity_id
_entity_poly.type
_entity_poly.pdbx_seq_one_letter_code
_entity_poly.pdbx_strand_id
1 'polypeptide(L)'
;MATTKTAPKKTPAPAKEDAPAKKSPGVIASIEEFLSKATKEKPITKEGIVERLAKRFPDREVTALTRTCACQVPGRMSKERGINVVKTDDGFYIKK
;
A
#
# COMPACT_ATOMS: atom_id res chain seq x y z
N MET A 1 -38.16 -5.22 -4.56
CA MET A 1 -37.12 -4.49 -5.33
C MET A 1 -36.53 -3.42 -4.44
N ALA A 2 -35.19 -3.34 -4.33
CA ALA A 2 -34.35 -2.20 -3.91
C ALA A 2 -34.64 -1.57 -2.50
N THR A 3 -33.71 -1.23 -1.62
CA THR A 3 -32.25 -1.04 -1.70
C THR A 3 -31.67 -0.96 -0.27
N THR A 4 -30.61 -1.74 -0.03
CA THR A 4 -29.38 -1.42 0.72
C THR A 4 -29.33 -0.25 1.72
N LYS A 5 -28.94 -0.53 2.97
CA LYS A 5 -27.87 0.23 3.66
C LYS A 5 -27.23 -0.57 4.80
N THR A 6 -26.30 -1.44 4.43
CA THR A 6 -25.36 -2.07 5.37
C THR A 6 -24.56 -0.98 6.07
N ALA A 7 -24.69 -0.91 7.39
CA ALA A 7 -23.88 -0.09 8.26
C ALA A 7 -22.38 -0.41 8.04
N PRO A 8 -21.50 0.58 7.79
CA PRO A 8 -20.08 0.33 7.95
C PRO A 8 -19.81 0.22 9.44
N LYS A 9 -19.64 -1.02 9.92
CA LYS A 9 -19.06 -1.31 11.22
C LYS A 9 -17.76 -0.51 11.34
N LYS A 10 -17.78 0.51 12.21
CA LYS A 10 -16.58 1.10 12.81
C LYS A 10 -15.85 -0.05 13.52
N THR A 11 -14.84 -0.60 12.88
CA THR A 11 -13.81 -1.37 13.58
C THR A 11 -13.12 -0.42 14.56
N PRO A 12 -12.95 -0.84 15.82
CA PRO A 12 -12.38 0.00 16.86
C PRO A 12 -10.92 0.29 16.55
N ALA A 13 -10.46 1.49 16.90
CA ALA A 13 -9.04 1.71 17.12
C ALA A 13 -8.64 0.95 18.40
N PRO A 14 -7.59 0.11 18.38
CA PRO A 14 -6.77 -0.09 19.56
C PRO A 14 -5.54 0.81 19.44
N ALA A 15 -5.40 1.68 20.43
CA ALA A 15 -4.17 2.38 20.72
C ALA A 15 -3.07 1.38 21.11
N LYS A 16 -1.85 1.69 20.65
CA LYS A 16 -0.52 1.41 21.24
C LYS A 16 -0.32 0.06 21.93
N GLU A 17 0.49 -0.79 21.30
CA GLU A 17 1.35 -1.73 22.03
C GLU A 17 2.81 -1.45 21.63
N ASP A 18 3.55 -0.90 22.60
CA ASP A 18 4.99 -0.71 22.58
C ASP A 18 5.64 -2.09 22.70
N ALA A 19 6.10 -2.65 21.58
CA ALA A 19 7.00 -3.80 21.58
C ALA A 19 8.28 -3.40 20.83
N PRO A 20 9.48 -3.66 21.37
CA PRO A 20 10.73 -3.52 20.63
C PRO A 20 10.84 -4.69 19.63
N ALA A 21 9.93 -4.73 18.66
CA ALA A 21 9.91 -5.76 17.64
C ALA A 21 10.93 -5.37 16.56
N LYS A 22 11.96 -6.23 16.42
CA LYS A 22 12.94 -6.27 15.33
C LYS A 22 12.42 -5.58 14.07
N LYS A 23 13.18 -4.61 13.56
CA LYS A 23 12.92 -3.76 12.37
C LYS A 23 12.51 -4.56 11.14
N SER A 24 11.30 -5.12 11.13
CA SER A 24 10.66 -5.60 9.92
C SER A 24 10.37 -4.37 9.08
N PRO A 25 10.76 -4.35 7.79
CA PRO A 25 10.45 -3.22 6.92
C PRO A 25 8.94 -2.97 7.02
N GLY A 26 8.54 -1.74 7.35
CA GLY A 26 7.13 -1.40 7.44
C GLY A 26 6.45 -1.56 6.07
N VAL A 27 5.12 -1.65 6.06
CA VAL A 27 4.31 -1.76 4.83
C VAL A 27 4.75 -0.73 3.78
N ILE A 28 5.03 0.50 4.20
CA ILE A 28 5.49 1.61 3.34
C ILE A 28 6.86 1.30 2.70
N ALA A 29 7.83 0.80 3.47
CA ALA A 29 9.14 0.42 2.94
C ALA A 29 9.05 -0.73 1.94
N SER A 30 8.14 -1.69 2.15
CA SER A 30 7.87 -2.74 1.17
C SER A 30 7.22 -2.20 -0.11
N ILE A 31 6.31 -1.22 -0.01
CA ILE A 31 5.72 -0.54 -1.18
C ILE A 31 6.84 0.11 -2.01
N GLU A 32 7.78 0.80 -1.37
CA GLU A 32 8.92 1.41 -2.04
C GLU A 32 9.83 0.38 -2.69
N GLU A 33 10.10 -0.74 -2.02
CA GLU A 33 10.89 -1.83 -2.61
C GLU A 33 10.21 -2.38 -3.86
N PHE A 34 8.89 -2.58 -3.82
CA PHE A 34 8.13 -3.05 -4.97
C PHE A 34 8.10 -2.03 -6.11
N LEU A 35 7.93 -0.74 -5.79
CA LEU A 35 7.99 0.34 -6.78
C LEU A 35 9.41 0.51 -7.34
N SER A 36 10.46 0.31 -6.54
CA SER A 36 11.86 0.36 -6.98
C SER A 36 12.27 -0.82 -7.83
N LYS A 37 11.56 -1.95 -7.73
CA LYS A 37 11.65 -3.07 -8.66
C LYS A 37 10.77 -2.88 -9.90
N ALA A 38 9.77 -2.01 -9.83
CA ALA A 38 8.90 -1.68 -10.95
C ALA A 38 9.59 -0.69 -11.89
N THR A 39 9.50 -0.94 -13.19
CA THR A 39 10.08 -0.11 -14.24
C THR A 39 9.04 0.18 -15.31
N LYS A 40 9.35 1.03 -16.29
CA LYS A 40 8.43 1.35 -17.38
C LYS A 40 7.95 0.10 -18.16
N GLU A 41 8.80 -0.93 -18.25
CA GLU A 41 8.47 -2.20 -18.92
C GLU A 41 7.63 -3.14 -18.04
N LYS A 42 7.70 -2.98 -16.72
CA LYS A 42 6.93 -3.77 -15.74
C LYS A 42 6.32 -2.82 -14.71
N PRO A 43 5.28 -2.06 -15.10
CA PRO A 43 4.54 -1.24 -14.16
C PRO A 43 3.85 -2.13 -13.13
N ILE A 44 3.68 -1.63 -11.91
CA ILE A 44 2.96 -2.36 -10.86
C ILE A 44 1.68 -1.62 -10.50
N THR A 45 0.55 -2.33 -10.52
CA THR A 45 -0.74 -1.78 -10.10
C THR A 45 -0.85 -1.71 -8.59
N LYS A 46 -1.77 -0.89 -8.08
CA LYS A 46 -2.07 -0.84 -6.63
C LYS A 46 -2.50 -2.22 -6.13
N GLU A 47 -3.30 -2.94 -6.91
CA GLU A 47 -3.76 -4.29 -6.60
C GLU A 47 -2.57 -5.26 -6.52
N GLY A 48 -1.66 -5.22 -7.50
CA GLY A 48 -0.45 -6.05 -7.48
C GLY A 48 0.48 -5.74 -6.30
N ILE A 49 0.58 -4.47 -5.88
CA ILE A 49 1.30 -4.09 -4.66
C ILE A 49 0.60 -4.71 -3.43
N VAL A 50 -0.72 -4.60 -3.33
CA VAL A 50 -1.50 -5.12 -2.21
C VAL A 50 -1.39 -6.64 -2.12
N GLU A 51 -1.46 -7.38 -3.23
CA GLU A 51 -1.28 -8.83 -3.23
C GLU A 51 0.11 -9.24 -2.74
N ARG A 52 1.16 -8.53 -3.18
CA ARG A 52 2.54 -8.77 -2.72
C ARG A 52 2.70 -8.42 -1.24
N LEU A 53 2.05 -7.34 -0.79
CA LEU A 53 2.01 -6.96 0.62
C LEU A 53 1.24 -7.97 1.47
N ALA A 54 0.11 -8.51 1.00
CA ALA A 54 -0.68 -9.50 1.72
C ALA A 54 0.10 -10.81 1.89
N LYS A 55 0.86 -11.22 0.86
CA LYS A 55 1.80 -12.35 0.95
C LYS A 55 2.96 -12.08 1.92
N ARG A 56 3.41 -10.83 2.03
CA ARG A 56 4.53 -10.44 2.90
C ARG A 56 4.10 -10.17 4.35
N PHE A 57 2.90 -9.66 4.54
CA PHE A 57 2.28 -9.29 5.81
C PHE A 57 0.89 -9.95 5.92
N PRO A 58 0.83 -11.28 6.08
CA PRO A 58 -0.44 -11.98 6.29
C PRO A 58 -1.14 -11.58 7.60
N ASP A 59 -0.37 -11.02 8.55
CA ASP A 59 -0.85 -10.48 9.82
C ASP A 59 -1.68 -9.19 9.67
N ARG A 60 -1.53 -8.47 8.55
CA ARG A 60 -2.24 -7.22 8.27
C ARG A 60 -3.48 -7.49 7.42
N GLU A 61 -4.58 -6.80 7.75
CA GLU A 61 -5.80 -6.86 6.94
C GLU A 61 -5.58 -6.28 5.54
N VAL A 62 -6.00 -7.01 4.50
CA VAL A 62 -5.87 -6.59 3.09
C VAL A 62 -6.49 -5.22 2.85
N THR A 63 -7.65 -4.92 3.44
CA THR A 63 -8.31 -3.61 3.32
C THR A 63 -7.44 -2.47 3.87
N ALA A 64 -6.73 -2.72 4.97
CA ALA A 64 -5.81 -1.75 5.56
C ALA A 64 -4.55 -1.56 4.69
N LEU A 65 -4.03 -2.64 4.10
CA LEU A 65 -2.94 -2.58 3.12
C LEU A 65 -3.36 -1.80 1.86
N THR A 66 -4.55 -2.02 1.33
CA THR A 66 -5.12 -1.28 0.19
C THR A 66 -5.26 0.20 0.49
N ARG A 67 -5.83 0.56 1.64
CA ARG A 67 -5.92 1.96 2.06
C ARG A 67 -4.54 2.62 2.17
N THR A 68 -3.59 1.92 2.77
CA THR A 68 -2.21 2.40 2.91
C THR A 68 -1.57 2.61 1.54
N CYS A 69 -1.70 1.65 0.63
CA CYS A 69 -1.17 1.75 -0.73
C CYS A 69 -1.83 2.90 -1.51
N ALA A 70 -3.15 3.10 -1.36
CA ALA A 70 -3.89 4.17 -2.03
C ALA A 70 -3.50 5.57 -1.51
N CYS A 71 -3.23 5.71 -0.21
CA CYS A 71 -2.72 6.95 0.37
C CYS A 71 -1.27 7.21 -0.02
N GLN A 72 -0.44 6.16 -0.08
CA GLN A 72 0.99 6.30 -0.33
C GLN A 72 1.28 6.58 -1.82
N VAL A 73 0.62 5.86 -2.73
CA VAL A 73 0.91 5.90 -4.17
C VAL A 73 -0.17 6.67 -4.94
N PRO A 74 0.20 7.67 -5.78
CA PRO A 74 1.56 8.13 -6.08
C PRO A 74 2.07 9.28 -5.19
N GLY A 75 1.17 10.04 -4.54
CA GLY A 75 1.49 11.37 -4.03
C GLY A 75 2.48 11.42 -2.87
N ARG A 76 2.33 10.57 -1.85
CA ARG A 76 3.23 10.59 -0.69
C ARG A 76 4.59 9.98 -1.00
N MET A 77 4.64 8.97 -1.87
CA MET A 77 5.91 8.43 -2.37
C MET A 77 6.77 9.51 -3.05
N SER A 78 6.16 10.40 -3.84
CA SER A 78 6.89 11.52 -4.43
C SER A 78 7.28 12.60 -3.43
N LYS A 79 6.39 12.97 -2.51
CA LYS A 79 6.61 14.08 -1.58
C LYS A 79 7.49 13.72 -0.37
N GLU A 80 7.28 12.56 0.24
CA GLU A 80 7.95 12.16 1.49
C GLU A 80 9.22 11.35 1.22
N ARG A 81 9.26 10.58 0.13
CA ARG A 81 10.41 9.72 -0.22
C ARG A 81 11.26 10.25 -1.36
N GLY A 82 10.83 11.33 -2.03
CA GLY A 82 11.53 11.88 -3.20
C GLY A 82 11.50 10.94 -4.41
N ILE A 83 10.56 10.00 -4.45
CA ILE A 83 10.48 8.99 -5.50
C ILE A 83 9.62 9.50 -6.65
N ASN A 84 10.18 9.56 -7.85
CA ASN A 84 9.45 10.00 -9.04
C ASN A 84 8.52 8.88 -9.56
N VAL A 85 7.40 8.66 -8.87
CA VAL A 85 6.38 7.68 -9.26
C VAL A 85 5.59 8.24 -10.44
N VAL A 86 5.73 7.59 -11.59
CA VAL A 86 4.91 7.87 -12.76
C VAL A 86 3.71 6.95 -12.74
N LYS A 87 2.53 7.55 -12.90
CA LYS A 87 1.28 6.84 -13.16
C LYS A 87 1.13 6.66 -14.67
N THR A 88 0.87 5.44 -15.07
CA THR A 88 0.50 5.03 -16.43
C THR A 88 -0.89 4.40 -16.39
N ASP A 89 -1.49 4.15 -17.56
CA ASP A 89 -2.73 3.40 -17.70
C ASP A 89 -2.63 1.98 -17.12
N ASP A 90 -1.45 1.36 -17.25
CA ASP A 90 -1.19 -0.01 -16.80
C ASP A 90 -0.75 -0.13 -15.33
N GLY A 91 -0.39 0.99 -14.67
CA GLY A 91 0.03 0.95 -13.26
C GLY A 91 0.95 2.10 -12.84
N PHE A 92 1.82 1.81 -11.87
CA PHE A 92 2.74 2.77 -11.26
C PHE A 92 4.17 2.24 -11.37
N TYR A 93 5.13 3.11 -11.68
CA TYR A 93 6.54 2.76 -11.71
C TYR A 93 7.41 3.94 -11.29
N ILE A 94 8.65 3.67 -10.87
CA ILE A 94 9.61 4.74 -10.56
C ILE A 94 10.36 5.12 -11.84
N LYS A 95 10.29 6.40 -12.22
CA LYS A 95 11.14 6.97 -13.26
C LYS A 95 12.48 7.37 -12.63
N LYS A 96 13.51 6.55 -12.86
CA LYS A 96 14.91 6.91 -12.58
C LYS A 96 15.47 7.80 -13.68
#